data_AF-A0A9D3QC91-F1
#
_entry.id   AF-A0A9D3QC91-F1
#
_cell.length_a   1.000
_cell.length_b   1.000
_cell.length_c   1.000
_cell.angle_alpha   90.00
_cell.angle_beta   90.00
_cell.angle_gamma   90.00
#
_symmetry.space_group_name_H-M   'P 1'
#
loop_
_entity.id
_entity.type
_entity.pdbx_description
1 polymer ?
#
loop_
_entity_poly.entity_id
_entity_poly.type
_entity_poly.pdbx_seq_one_letter_code
_entity_poly.pdbx_strand_id
1 'polypeptide(L)'
;MQNYGGKKICVLDEPWVTVLAPQPSDSQGFVEAVLKCPACPGVLLCPLNSEGQPCQFGQCSQRPQLHRFCTSCLSPWLPSSEASGGCCSNRSCQVVSTLLTCDTVQDPQSYVFGCPIFRACPKCHSLIMHTGGCKYVICVTCHHRFCFICLQRSKECRKAKDLYWSLSCTKPMAERQHFVT
;
A
#
# COMPACT_ATOMS: atom_id res chain seq x y z
N MET A 1 21.53 13.67 10.37
CA MET A 1 21.74 12.79 11.55
C MET A 1 22.76 13.47 12.45
N GLN A 2 22.52 13.60 13.75
CA GLN A 2 23.52 14.16 14.68
C GLN A 2 23.81 13.14 15.79
N ASN A 3 25.09 13.00 16.14
CA ASN A 3 25.59 12.02 17.09
C ASN A 3 25.92 12.74 18.40
N TYR A 4 25.12 12.52 19.43
CA TYR A 4 25.40 13.00 20.79
C TYR A 4 25.50 11.78 21.71
N GLY A 5 26.70 11.50 22.20
CA GLY A 5 26.94 10.44 23.20
C GLY A 5 26.64 9.02 22.72
N GLY A 6 27.00 8.67 21.48
CA GLY A 6 26.86 7.30 20.95
C GLY A 6 25.41 6.88 20.62
N LYS A 7 24.46 7.81 20.67
CA LYS A 7 23.05 7.57 20.35
C LYS A 7 22.69 8.28 19.04
N LYS A 8 22.25 7.52 18.03
CA LYS A 8 21.72 8.05 16.76
C LYS A 8 20.33 8.64 17.02
N ILE A 9 20.23 9.96 17.12
CA ILE A 9 18.97 10.67 17.35
C ILE A 9 18.31 11.01 16.01
N CYS A 10 17.01 10.74 15.91
CA CYS A 10 16.20 11.11 14.76
C CYS A 10 15.96 12.62 14.81
N VAL A 11 16.70 13.40 14.02
CA VAL A 11 16.49 14.86 13.89
C VAL A 11 15.18 15.05 13.13
N LEU A 12 14.28 15.87 13.68
CA LEU A 12 12.85 15.91 13.32
C LEU A 12 12.53 16.76 12.08
N ASP A 13 13.53 17.38 11.45
CA ASP A 13 13.34 18.53 10.56
C ASP A 13 13.86 18.38 9.11
N GLU A 14 14.27 17.17 8.67
CA GLU A 14 14.67 16.96 7.27
C GLU A 14 13.60 16.14 6.50
N PRO A 15 13.14 16.61 5.33
CA PRO A 15 12.08 15.95 4.55
C PRO A 15 12.63 14.76 3.76
N TRP A 16 12.75 13.59 4.40
CA TRP A 16 13.12 12.32 3.75
C TRP A 16 11.93 11.69 2.98
N VAL A 17 11.23 12.49 2.18
CA VAL A 17 10.06 12.04 1.40
C VAL A 17 10.07 12.71 0.03
N THR A 18 10.12 11.90 -1.03
CA THR A 18 9.81 12.35 -2.39
C THR A 18 8.43 11.83 -2.78
N VAL A 19 7.55 12.72 -3.25
CA VAL A 19 6.29 12.33 -3.91
C VAL A 19 6.65 11.97 -5.34
N LEU A 20 6.53 10.69 -5.69
CA LEU A 20 6.72 10.23 -7.06
C LEU A 20 5.37 10.03 -7.74
N ALA A 21 5.28 10.49 -8.99
CA ALA A 21 4.23 10.07 -9.90
C ALA A 21 4.43 8.58 -10.26
N PRO A 22 3.36 7.79 -10.49
CA PRO A 22 3.48 6.38 -10.85
C PRO A 22 4.32 6.23 -12.13
N GLN A 23 5.34 5.37 -12.09
CA GLN A 23 6.08 4.93 -13.28
C GLN A 23 5.69 3.48 -13.59
N PRO A 24 5.53 3.11 -14.87
CA PRO A 24 5.29 1.72 -15.25
C PRO A 24 6.60 0.93 -15.13
N SER A 25 6.55 -0.26 -14.53
CA SER A 25 7.68 -1.19 -14.47
C SER A 25 7.38 -2.45 -15.28
N ASP A 26 8.34 -2.81 -16.12
CA ASP A 26 8.33 -3.92 -17.06
C ASP A 26 8.26 -5.31 -16.40
N SER A 27 7.73 -6.21 -17.21
CA SER A 27 7.33 -7.60 -17.00
C SER A 27 8.45 -8.58 -16.66
N GLN A 28 8.22 -9.44 -15.66
CA GLN A 28 8.80 -10.79 -15.59
C GLN A 28 7.97 -11.72 -14.68
N GLY A 29 7.55 -12.87 -15.23
CA GLY A 29 7.17 -14.09 -14.47
C GLY A 29 5.76 -14.13 -13.89
N PHE A 30 4.76 -14.51 -14.69
CA PHE A 30 3.38 -14.74 -14.23
C PHE A 30 3.30 -16.09 -13.49
N VAL A 31 3.62 -16.10 -12.19
CA VAL A 31 2.90 -17.00 -11.30
C VAL A 31 1.49 -16.46 -11.23
N GLU A 32 0.49 -17.22 -11.69
CA GLU A 32 -0.90 -16.79 -11.65
C GLU A 32 -1.31 -16.64 -10.18
N ALA A 33 -1.19 -15.42 -9.67
CA ALA A 33 -1.48 -15.10 -8.29
C ALA A 33 -2.96 -15.34 -8.06
N VAL A 34 -3.29 -16.35 -7.24
CA VAL A 34 -4.68 -16.63 -6.86
C VAL A 34 -5.20 -15.47 -6.02
N LEU A 35 -5.98 -14.58 -6.65
CA LEU A 35 -6.58 -13.43 -6.00
C LEU A 35 -7.72 -13.89 -5.09
N LYS A 36 -7.67 -13.55 -3.80
CA LYS A 36 -8.75 -13.84 -2.86
C LYS A 36 -9.93 -12.91 -3.10
N CYS A 37 -11.15 -13.44 -2.94
CA CYS A 37 -12.36 -12.62 -3.03
C CYS A 37 -12.46 -11.68 -1.83
N PRO A 38 -12.63 -10.36 -2.02
CA PRO A 38 -12.77 -9.41 -0.91
C PRO A 38 -14.02 -9.60 -0.04
N ALA A 39 -15.06 -10.28 -0.55
CA ALA A 39 -16.37 -10.37 0.10
C ALA A 39 -16.72 -11.76 0.67
N CYS A 40 -15.91 -12.78 0.41
CA CYS A 40 -16.15 -14.14 0.92
C CYS A 40 -14.86 -14.98 0.85
N PRO A 41 -14.81 -16.18 1.46
CA PRO A 41 -13.62 -17.06 1.42
C PRO A 41 -13.23 -17.60 0.03
N GLY A 42 -14.00 -17.29 -1.02
CA GLY A 42 -13.70 -17.70 -2.40
C GLY A 42 -12.51 -16.98 -3.03
N VAL A 43 -12.29 -17.24 -4.31
CA VAL A 43 -11.22 -16.63 -5.12
C VAL A 43 -11.84 -15.82 -6.27
N LEU A 44 -11.06 -14.94 -6.87
CA LEU A 44 -11.43 -14.26 -8.10
C LEU A 44 -10.94 -15.07 -9.29
N LEU A 45 -11.86 -15.39 -10.19
CA LEU A 45 -11.59 -15.96 -11.50
C LEU A 45 -11.51 -14.81 -12.50
N CYS A 46 -10.41 -14.70 -13.23
CA CYS A 46 -10.18 -13.64 -14.21
C CYS A 46 -10.60 -14.12 -15.60
N PRO A 47 -11.81 -13.78 -16.09
CA PRO A 47 -12.25 -14.21 -17.40
C PRO A 47 -11.41 -13.55 -18.51
N LEU A 48 -11.41 -14.17 -19.69
CA LEU A 48 -10.87 -13.56 -20.90
C LEU A 48 -11.97 -12.76 -21.62
N ASN A 49 -11.59 -11.67 -22.29
CA ASN A 49 -12.46 -10.94 -23.19
C ASN A 49 -12.59 -11.68 -24.54
N SER A 50 -13.36 -11.12 -25.47
CA SER A 50 -13.57 -11.70 -26.81
C SER A 50 -12.29 -11.85 -27.64
N GLU A 51 -11.23 -11.13 -27.27
CA GLU A 51 -9.90 -11.18 -27.90
C GLU A 51 -8.94 -12.15 -27.20
N GLY A 52 -9.41 -12.89 -26.18
CA GLY A 52 -8.60 -13.82 -25.42
C GLY A 52 -7.67 -13.17 -24.40
N GLN A 53 -7.84 -11.88 -24.10
CA GLN A 53 -7.04 -11.14 -23.12
C GLN A 53 -7.71 -11.13 -21.74
N PRO A 54 -6.95 -11.14 -20.63
CA PRO A 54 -7.53 -11.05 -19.29
C PRO A 54 -8.36 -9.79 -19.10
N CYS A 55 -9.58 -9.95 -18.59
CA CYS A 55 -10.41 -8.84 -18.17
C CYS A 55 -9.77 -8.06 -17.01
N GLN A 56 -10.07 -6.78 -16.94
CA GLN A 56 -9.64 -5.90 -15.84
C GLN A 56 -10.40 -6.15 -14.53
N PHE A 57 -11.33 -7.12 -14.52
CA PHE A 57 -12.09 -7.55 -13.37
C PHE A 57 -12.04 -9.06 -13.21
N GLY A 58 -12.08 -9.51 -11.96
CA GLY A 58 -12.30 -10.89 -11.58
C GLY A 58 -13.71 -11.10 -11.04
N GLN A 59 -14.25 -12.29 -11.28
CA GLN A 59 -15.55 -12.73 -10.78
C GLN A 59 -15.34 -13.65 -9.58
N CYS A 60 -16.12 -13.47 -8.52
CA CYS A 60 -16.06 -14.37 -7.38
C CYS A 60 -16.45 -15.80 -7.78
N SER A 61 -15.61 -16.80 -7.48
CA SER A 61 -15.90 -18.21 -7.78
C SER A 61 -17.17 -18.74 -7.11
N GLN A 62 -17.56 -18.16 -5.97
CA GLN A 62 -18.74 -18.58 -5.20
C GLN A 62 -20.01 -17.78 -5.55
N ARG A 63 -19.84 -16.53 -6.03
CA ARG A 63 -20.96 -15.60 -6.32
C ARG A 63 -20.66 -14.72 -7.54
N PRO A 64 -20.45 -15.31 -8.74
CA PRO A 64 -19.92 -14.60 -9.90
C PRO A 64 -20.85 -13.51 -10.47
N GLN A 65 -22.16 -13.64 -10.23
CA GLN A 65 -23.17 -12.69 -10.70
C GLN A 65 -23.36 -11.48 -9.78
N LEU A 66 -23.00 -11.61 -8.50
CA LEU A 66 -23.16 -10.55 -7.51
C LEU A 66 -21.85 -9.79 -7.27
N HIS A 67 -20.73 -10.49 -7.36
CA HIS A 67 -19.44 -9.98 -6.90
C HIS A 67 -18.42 -10.00 -8.03
N ARG A 68 -18.13 -8.80 -8.56
CA ARG A 68 -17.03 -8.53 -9.48
C ARG A 68 -16.12 -7.47 -8.87
N PHE A 69 -14.82 -7.64 -9.02
CA PHE A 69 -13.82 -6.74 -8.46
C PHE A 69 -12.73 -6.45 -9.48
N CYS A 70 -12.18 -5.24 -9.46
CA CYS A 70 -11.00 -4.90 -10.24
C CYS A 70 -9.83 -5.82 -9.87
N THR A 71 -9.14 -6.39 -10.85
CA THR A 71 -7.98 -7.28 -10.60
C THR A 71 -6.78 -6.53 -10.03
N SER A 72 -6.67 -5.22 -10.28
CA SER A 72 -5.52 -4.41 -9.85
C SER A 72 -5.65 -3.87 -8.41
N CYS A 73 -6.84 -3.36 -8.05
CA CYS A 73 -7.06 -2.72 -6.75
C CYS A 73 -8.06 -3.45 -5.86
N LEU A 74 -8.68 -4.54 -6.32
CA LEU A 74 -9.65 -5.35 -5.58
C LEU A 74 -10.92 -4.59 -5.14
N SER A 75 -11.15 -3.39 -5.67
CA SER A 75 -12.37 -2.62 -5.44
C SER A 75 -13.53 -3.12 -6.32
N PRO A 76 -14.80 -2.90 -5.94
CA PRO A 76 -15.94 -3.34 -6.72
C PRO A 76 -15.89 -2.90 -8.19
N TRP A 77 -16.26 -3.80 -9.10
CA TRP A 77 -16.39 -3.48 -10.52
C TRP A 77 -17.82 -3.05 -10.82
N LEU A 78 -18.00 -1.84 -11.34
CA LEU A 78 -19.31 -1.33 -11.70
C LEU A 78 -19.75 -1.95 -13.04
N PRO A 79 -20.98 -2.47 -13.13
CA PRO A 79 -21.54 -2.86 -14.42
C PRO A 79 -21.71 -1.61 -15.30
N SER A 80 -21.43 -1.74 -16.59
CA SER A 80 -21.78 -0.71 -17.56
C SER A 80 -23.26 -0.83 -17.95
N SER A 81 -23.89 0.30 -18.27
CA SER A 81 -25.19 0.32 -18.96
C SER A 81 -25.08 -0.05 -20.45
N GLU A 82 -23.86 0.04 -21.01
CA GLU A 82 -23.52 -0.17 -22.41
C GLU A 82 -22.62 -1.43 -22.57
N ALA A 83 -22.51 -1.95 -23.79
CA ALA A 83 -21.75 -3.16 -24.14
C ALA A 83 -20.23 -3.11 -23.85
N SER A 84 -19.68 -1.96 -23.43
CA SER A 84 -18.29 -1.83 -22.97
C SER A 84 -18.16 -2.33 -21.53
N GLY A 85 -17.59 -3.49 -21.29
CA GLY A 85 -17.59 -4.21 -20.00
C GLY A 85 -17.16 -3.43 -18.75
N GLY A 86 -18.04 -2.62 -18.17
CA GLY A 86 -17.93 -1.95 -16.87
C GLY A 86 -16.67 -1.11 -16.63
N CYS A 87 -16.51 -0.63 -15.40
CA CYS A 87 -15.30 0.06 -14.98
C CYS A 87 -15.01 -0.16 -13.48
N CYS A 88 -13.76 0.08 -13.06
CA CYS A 88 -13.41 0.06 -11.65
C CYS A 88 -14.11 1.21 -10.90
N SER A 89 -14.75 0.91 -9.77
CA SER A 89 -15.43 1.94 -8.96
C SER A 89 -14.47 2.90 -8.25
N ASN A 90 -13.20 2.53 -8.13
CA ASN A 90 -12.23 3.24 -7.31
C ASN A 90 -11.41 4.23 -8.15
N ARG A 91 -11.61 5.53 -7.92
CA ARG A 91 -10.85 6.58 -8.61
C ARG A 91 -9.35 6.53 -8.30
N SER A 92 -8.98 5.96 -7.16
CA SER A 92 -7.60 5.76 -6.73
C SER A 92 -7.05 4.38 -7.11
N CYS A 93 -7.64 3.69 -8.10
CA CYS A 93 -7.27 2.34 -8.52
C CYS A 93 -5.74 2.17 -8.69
N GLN A 94 -5.09 3.10 -9.39
CA GLN A 94 -3.65 3.05 -9.62
C GLN A 94 -2.85 3.14 -8.31
N VAL A 95 -3.20 4.06 -7.42
CA VAL A 95 -2.55 4.23 -6.11
C VAL A 95 -2.70 2.97 -5.27
N VAL A 96 -3.91 2.40 -5.20
CA VAL A 96 -4.19 1.20 -4.42
C VAL A 96 -3.51 -0.03 -5.03
N SER A 97 -3.46 -0.13 -6.36
CA SER A 97 -2.70 -1.19 -7.02
C SER A 97 -1.23 -1.15 -6.62
N THR A 98 -0.58 0.03 -6.65
CA THR A 98 0.81 0.19 -6.18
C THR A 98 0.98 -0.24 -4.72
N LEU A 99 0.04 0.12 -3.83
CA LEU A 99 0.12 -0.29 -2.41
C LEU A 99 0.03 -1.80 -2.22
N LEU A 100 -0.77 -2.47 -3.05
CA LEU A 100 -0.95 -3.93 -3.01
C LEU A 100 0.23 -4.69 -3.63
N THR A 101 0.88 -4.14 -4.67
CA THR A 101 1.85 -4.89 -5.47
C THR A 101 3.30 -4.47 -5.30
N CYS A 102 3.60 -3.27 -4.78
CA CYS A 102 4.99 -2.81 -4.68
C CYS A 102 5.87 -3.75 -3.86
N ASP A 103 7.16 -3.82 -4.18
CA ASP A 103 8.10 -4.64 -3.42
C ASP A 103 8.23 -4.19 -1.96
N THR A 104 8.93 -4.99 -1.16
CA THR A 104 9.30 -4.63 0.21
C THR A 104 10.73 -4.10 0.26
N VAL A 105 11.01 -3.25 1.25
CA VAL A 105 12.33 -2.69 1.52
C VAL A 105 13.29 -3.82 1.87
N GLN A 106 14.32 -4.02 1.04
CA GLN A 106 15.31 -5.09 1.19
C GLN A 106 16.58 -4.66 1.93
N ASP A 107 16.80 -3.36 2.18
CA ASP A 107 17.98 -2.88 2.89
C ASP A 107 17.94 -3.30 4.37
N PRO A 108 18.83 -4.20 4.85
CA PRO A 108 18.84 -4.66 6.24
C PRO A 108 19.22 -3.57 7.24
N GLN A 109 19.85 -2.47 6.78
CA GLN A 109 20.18 -1.33 7.63
C GLN A 109 18.99 -0.37 7.79
N SER A 110 17.95 -0.52 6.96
CA SER A 110 16.76 0.30 7.04
C SER A 110 15.91 -0.06 8.25
N TYR A 111 15.47 0.95 9.00
CA TYR A 111 14.55 0.75 10.12
C TYR A 111 13.16 0.27 9.69
N VAL A 112 12.86 0.31 8.40
CA VAL A 112 11.60 -0.18 7.82
C VAL A 112 11.82 -1.43 6.97
N PHE A 113 12.92 -2.17 7.17
CA PHE A 113 13.18 -3.44 6.51
C PHE A 113 11.94 -4.36 6.53
N GLY A 114 11.61 -4.92 5.37
CA GLY A 114 10.43 -5.76 5.16
C GLY A 114 9.10 -5.00 4.97
N CYS A 115 9.03 -3.69 5.21
CA CYS A 115 7.83 -2.91 4.87
C CYS A 115 7.68 -2.77 3.34
N PRO A 116 6.45 -2.63 2.81
CA PRO A 116 6.23 -2.18 1.45
C PRO A 116 6.98 -0.86 1.16
N ILE A 117 7.60 -0.75 -0.01
CA ILE A 117 8.33 0.46 -0.45
C ILE A 117 7.41 1.68 -0.44
N PHE A 118 6.15 1.48 -0.86
CA PHE A 118 5.13 2.51 -0.83
C PHE A 118 4.07 2.23 0.22
N ARG A 119 3.71 3.27 0.96
CA ARG A 119 2.56 3.29 1.86
C ARG A 119 1.72 4.53 1.62
N ALA A 120 0.43 4.49 1.95
CA ALA A 120 -0.42 5.66 1.86
C ALA A 120 -0.47 6.41 3.19
N CYS A 121 -0.57 7.73 3.14
CA CYS A 121 -0.83 8.52 4.33
C CYS A 121 -2.16 8.08 4.96
N PRO A 122 -2.20 7.69 6.25
CA PRO A 122 -3.43 7.27 6.93
C PRO A 122 -4.51 8.36 7.02
N LYS A 123 -4.17 9.62 6.73
CA LYS A 123 -5.08 10.77 6.83
C LYS A 123 -5.66 11.18 5.48
N CYS A 124 -4.83 11.23 4.43
CA CYS A 124 -5.21 11.80 3.13
C CYS A 124 -4.92 10.88 1.94
N HIS A 125 -4.47 9.65 2.20
CA HIS A 125 -4.17 8.63 1.19
C HIS A 125 -3.09 8.96 0.15
N SER A 126 -2.38 10.08 0.30
CA SER A 126 -1.22 10.39 -0.56
C SER A 126 -0.16 9.30 -0.44
N LEU A 127 0.43 8.90 -1.58
CA LEU A 127 1.48 7.89 -1.64
C LEU A 127 2.78 8.43 -0.99
N ILE A 128 3.38 7.62 -0.13
CA ILE A 128 4.58 7.94 0.65
C ILE A 128 5.62 6.87 0.40
N MET A 129 6.83 7.30 0.04
CA MET A 129 8.02 6.46 -0.03
C MET A 129 8.95 6.83 1.13
N HIS A 130 9.49 5.84 1.82
CA HIS A 130 10.50 6.06 2.86
C HIS A 130 11.88 6.11 2.20
N THR A 131 12.56 7.26 2.28
CA THR A 131 13.86 7.44 1.61
C THR A 131 15.05 7.36 2.58
N GLY A 132 14.81 7.01 3.84
CA GLY A 132 15.85 6.90 4.87
C GLY A 132 15.48 7.58 6.18
N GLY A 133 16.44 7.63 7.11
CA GLY A 133 16.19 8.10 8.46
C GLY A 133 15.37 7.08 9.26
N CYS A 134 14.59 7.54 10.23
CA CYS A 134 13.92 6.68 11.20
C CYS A 134 12.56 6.15 10.73
N LYS A 135 11.89 5.34 11.56
CA LYS A 135 10.54 4.79 11.29
C LYS A 135 9.42 5.81 11.13
N TYR A 136 9.64 7.10 11.41
CA TYR A 136 8.60 8.13 11.31
C TYR A 136 8.74 8.95 10.03
N VAL A 137 7.62 9.19 9.37
CA VAL A 137 7.50 10.02 8.17
C VAL A 137 6.51 11.15 8.40
N ILE A 138 6.66 12.23 7.64
CA ILE A 138 5.70 13.34 7.58
C ILE A 138 5.14 13.37 6.16
N CYS A 139 3.82 13.29 6.03
CA CYS A 139 3.17 13.47 4.73
C CYS A 139 3.31 14.92 4.28
N VAL A 140 3.89 15.17 3.11
CA VAL A 140 4.08 16.53 2.58
C VAL A 140 2.77 17.22 2.22
N THR A 141 1.72 16.45 1.90
CA THR A 141 0.41 16.99 1.50
C THR A 141 -0.40 17.53 2.68
N CYS A 142 -0.40 16.82 3.82
CA CYS A 142 -1.28 17.14 4.95
C CYS A 142 -0.56 17.27 6.29
N HIS A 143 0.78 17.23 6.28
CA HIS A 143 1.68 17.26 7.43
C HIS A 143 1.38 16.21 8.52
N HIS A 144 0.65 15.15 8.16
CA HIS A 144 0.37 14.07 9.09
C HIS A 144 1.64 13.28 9.37
N ARG A 145 2.02 13.20 10.65
CA ARG A 145 3.20 12.49 11.12
C ARG A 145 2.83 11.13 11.70
N PHE A 146 3.35 10.06 11.09
CA PHE A 146 2.99 8.70 11.45
C PHE A 146 4.19 7.74 11.36
N CYS A 147 4.04 6.55 11.94
CA CYS A 147 5.02 5.48 11.84
C CYS A 147 4.84 4.73 10.52
N PHE A 148 5.89 4.61 9.71
CA PHE A 148 5.85 3.89 8.44
C PHE A 148 5.62 2.38 8.64
N ILE A 149 5.99 1.82 9.80
CA ILE A 149 5.82 0.39 10.08
C ILE A 149 4.36 0.06 10.42
N CYS A 150 3.78 0.77 11.39
CA CYS A 150 2.46 0.43 11.94
C CYS A 150 1.33 1.38 11.53
N LEU A 151 1.63 2.40 10.73
CA LEU A 151 0.70 3.41 10.22
C LEU A 151 -0.01 4.27 11.27
N GLN A 152 0.27 4.09 12.56
CA GLN A 152 -0.31 4.92 13.60
C GLN A 152 0.38 6.27 13.73
N ARG A 153 -0.35 7.24 14.30
CA ARG A 153 0.19 8.57 14.60
C ARG A 153 1.46 8.45 15.43
N SER A 154 2.47 9.25 15.16
CA SER A 154 3.77 9.10 15.85
C SER A 154 3.65 9.21 17.37
N LYS A 155 2.70 10.00 17.89
CA LYS A 155 2.43 10.11 19.34
C LYS A 155 1.86 8.81 19.93
N GLU A 156 1.07 8.04 19.16
CA GLU A 156 0.46 6.77 19.59
C GLU A 156 1.45 5.60 19.45
N CYS A 157 2.27 5.60 18.40
CA CYS A 157 3.37 4.67 18.26
C CYS A 157 4.42 4.86 19.38
N ARG A 158 4.61 6.09 19.87
CA ARG A 158 5.56 6.45 20.93
C ARG A 158 5.16 5.96 22.34
N LYS A 159 3.90 5.57 22.56
CA LYS A 159 3.40 5.18 23.89
C LYS A 159 3.93 3.85 24.44
N ALA A 160 4.77 3.11 23.71
CA ALA A 160 5.63 2.09 24.32
C ALA A 160 6.69 2.83 25.16
N LYS A 161 6.38 3.04 26.44
CA LYS A 161 7.00 4.04 27.33
C LYS A 161 8.49 3.86 27.58
N ASP A 162 9.06 2.72 27.20
CA ASP A 162 10.35 2.32 27.75
C ASP A 162 11.54 2.80 26.92
N LEU A 163 11.33 3.20 25.65
CA LEU A 163 12.44 3.50 24.74
C LEU A 163 12.06 4.62 23.75
N TYR A 164 12.15 5.87 24.20
CA TYR A 164 12.09 7.06 23.31
C TYR A 164 13.10 6.97 22.14
N TRP A 165 14.18 6.23 22.37
CA TRP A 165 15.28 5.93 21.46
C TRP A 165 15.14 4.59 20.72
N SER A 166 14.08 3.80 20.96
CA SER A 166 13.89 2.57 20.22
C SER A 166 13.60 2.90 18.76
N LEU A 167 14.56 2.50 17.94
CA LEU A 167 14.50 2.62 16.50
C LEU A 167 13.51 1.59 15.90
N SER A 168 13.12 0.57 16.66
CA SER A 168 12.14 -0.44 16.25
C SER A 168 10.71 -0.07 16.68
N CYS A 169 9.72 -0.38 15.84
CA CYS A 169 8.32 -0.32 16.24
C CYS A 169 7.96 -1.59 17.01
N THR A 170 7.31 -1.46 18.17
CA THR A 170 6.85 -2.61 18.96
C THR A 170 5.48 -3.13 18.54
N LYS A 171 4.81 -2.42 17.62
CA LYS A 171 3.53 -2.84 17.06
C LYS A 171 3.77 -3.74 15.85
N PRO A 172 2.84 -4.64 15.53
CA PRO A 172 2.93 -5.43 14.30
C PRO A 172 3.06 -4.50 13.09
N MET A 173 3.81 -4.96 12.09
CA MET A 173 3.85 -4.31 10.80
C MET A 173 2.44 -4.26 10.24
N ALA A 174 2.01 -3.09 9.79
CA ALA A 174 0.71 -2.95 9.17
C ALA A 174 0.71 -3.67 7.82
N GLU A 175 -0.36 -4.40 7.55
CA GLU A 175 -0.68 -4.99 6.25
C GLU A 175 -0.65 -3.93 5.13
N ARG A 176 -0.66 -4.41 3.88
CA ARG A 176 -0.79 -3.54 2.71
C ARG A 176 -2.13 -2.80 2.76
N GLN A 177 -2.09 -1.52 2.40
CA GLN A 177 -3.24 -0.63 2.52
C GLN A 177 -4.16 -0.76 1.31
N HIS A 178 -5.46 -0.83 1.59
CA HIS A 178 -6.52 -0.86 0.58
C HIS A 178 -7.62 0.12 1.00
N PHE A 179 -8.04 1.00 0.09
CA PHE A 179 -9.11 1.97 0.31
C PHE A 179 -9.85 2.27 -1.00
N VAL A 180 -11.07 2.79 -0.90
CA VAL A 180 -11.90 3.20 -2.04
C VAL A 180 -12.21 4.69 -1.93
N THR A 181 -12.09 5.42 -3.04
CA THR A 181 -12.38 6.87 -3.15
C THR A 181 -13.35 7.17 -4.27
#